data_AF-A9AZU8-F1
#
_entry.id   AF-A9AZU8-F1
#
_cell.length_a   1.000
_cell.length_b   1.000
_cell.length_c   1.000
_cell.angle_alpha   90.00
_cell.angle_beta   90.00
_cell.angle_gamma   90.00
#
_symmetry.space_group_name_H-M   'P 1'
#
loop_
_entity.id
_entity.type
_entity.pdbx_description
1 polymer ?
#
loop_
_entity_poly.entity_id
_entity_poly.type
_entity_poly.pdbx_seq_one_letter_code
_entity_poly.pdbx_strand_id
1 'polypeptide(L)'
;MQFSQQVFDYYLQYITAAWFGRNDLPPEDLSGYKAYVEELKLHLTKHHDEQIFKAALEESLTTDAVDYERYSGGTYPFEPEEVQAIMHYIYQTLWPEAELPAVAPPIKWLDLSVNQWFASKKA
;
A
#
# COMPACT_ATOMS: atom_id res chain seq x y z
N MET A 1 2.51 -14.97 -6.26
CA MET A 1 2.43 -14.01 -7.40
C MET A 1 3.76 -13.26 -7.53
N GLN A 2 3.99 -12.40 -8.53
CA GLN A 2 5.26 -11.64 -8.64
C GLN A 2 5.01 -10.14 -8.65
N PHE A 3 5.52 -9.40 -7.66
CA PHE A 3 5.24 -7.97 -7.53
C PHE A 3 6.52 -7.17 -7.31
N SER A 4 6.57 -5.93 -7.81
CA SER A 4 7.70 -5.04 -7.52
C SER A 4 7.55 -4.47 -6.12
N GLN A 5 8.58 -4.63 -5.30
CA GLN A 5 8.65 -4.01 -3.99
C GLN A 5 8.58 -2.48 -4.11
N GLN A 6 9.30 -1.90 -5.06
CA GLN A 6 9.32 -0.45 -5.26
C GLN A 6 7.94 0.10 -5.68
N VAL A 7 7.13 -0.70 -6.38
CA VAL A 7 5.75 -0.32 -6.76
C VAL A 7 4.78 -0.43 -5.59
N PHE A 8 4.94 -1.45 -4.75
CA PHE A 8 4.19 -1.54 -3.51
C PHE A 8 4.48 -0.35 -2.60
N ASP A 9 5.76 -0.01 -2.41
CA ASP A 9 6.21 1.15 -1.67
C ASP A 9 5.60 2.44 -2.26
N TYR A 10 5.64 2.59 -3.59
CA TYR A 10 5.05 3.73 -4.31
C TYR A 10 3.54 3.87 -4.04
N TYR A 11 2.79 2.77 -4.05
CA TYR A 11 1.35 2.80 -3.77
C TYR A 11 1.04 3.16 -2.31
N LEU A 12 1.83 2.69 -1.35
CA LEU A 12 1.66 3.08 0.06
C LEU A 12 2.02 4.56 0.29
N GLN A 13 3.10 5.02 -0.35
CA GLN A 13 3.51 6.43 -0.33
C GLN A 13 2.46 7.37 -0.95
N TYR A 14 1.64 6.87 -1.88
CA TYR A 14 0.51 7.63 -2.42
C TYR A 14 -0.50 8.03 -1.33
N ILE A 15 -0.52 7.35 -0.19
CA ILE A 15 -1.40 7.67 0.93
C ILE A 15 -0.62 8.36 2.03
N THR A 16 0.51 7.78 2.46
CA THR A 16 1.28 8.31 3.59
C THR A 16 1.95 9.64 3.26
N ALA A 17 2.47 9.85 2.05
CA ALA A 17 3.14 11.09 1.67
C ALA A 17 2.19 12.13 1.06
N ALA A 18 1.16 11.72 0.32
CA ALA A 18 0.28 12.66 -0.39
C ALA A 18 -0.58 13.52 0.56
N TRP A 19 -0.91 13.02 1.75
CA TRP A 19 -1.55 13.80 2.80
C TRP A 19 -0.68 14.99 3.24
N PHE A 20 0.62 14.76 3.45
CA PHE A 20 1.56 15.79 3.91
C PHE A 20 1.99 16.78 2.82
N GLY A 21 1.60 16.54 1.56
CA GLY A 21 1.71 17.57 0.53
C GLY A 21 0.81 18.79 0.79
N ARG A 22 -0.18 18.67 1.67
CA ARG A 22 -1.18 19.72 1.98
C ARG A 22 -1.44 19.95 3.47
N ASN A 23 -0.93 19.09 4.34
CA ASN A 23 -1.17 19.13 5.78
C ASN A 23 0.16 18.94 6.52
N ASP A 24 0.36 19.65 7.63
CA ASP A 24 1.60 19.53 8.42
C ASP A 24 1.56 18.40 9.45
N LEU A 25 0.37 17.90 9.78
CA LEU A 25 0.12 16.86 10.77
C LEU A 25 -0.70 15.72 10.14
N PRO A 26 -0.57 14.46 10.65
CA PRO A 26 -1.46 13.37 10.26
C PRO A 26 -2.92 13.72 10.58
N PRO A 27 -3.90 13.09 9.92
CA PRO A 27 -5.30 13.31 10.24
C PRO A 27 -5.61 12.87 11.68
N GLU A 28 -6.64 13.46 12.29
CA GLU A 28 -7.09 13.09 13.64
C GLU A 28 -7.54 11.63 13.74
N ASP A 29 -8.01 11.07 12.62
CA ASP A 29 -8.34 9.65 12.47
C ASP A 29 -8.06 9.15 11.04
N LEU A 30 -8.05 7.83 10.87
CA LEU A 30 -7.71 7.19 9.59
C LEU A 30 -8.70 7.52 8.46
N SER A 31 -9.92 7.99 8.76
CA SER A 31 -10.88 8.39 7.73
C SER A 31 -10.43 9.60 6.92
N GLY A 32 -9.48 10.39 7.42
CA GLY A 32 -8.83 11.45 6.65
C GLY A 32 -8.14 10.94 5.38
N TYR A 33 -7.71 9.67 5.36
CA TYR A 33 -7.08 9.05 4.19
C TYR A 33 -8.07 8.56 3.13
N LYS A 34 -9.38 8.60 3.39
CA LYS A 34 -10.40 7.99 2.51
C LYS A 34 -10.26 8.40 1.05
N ALA A 35 -10.14 9.70 0.77
CA ALA A 35 -10.02 10.21 -0.59
C ALA A 35 -8.76 9.67 -1.30
N TYR A 36 -7.65 9.54 -0.57
CA TYR A 36 -6.39 9.00 -1.09
C TYR A 36 -6.48 7.49 -1.35
N VAL A 37 -7.22 6.75 -0.54
CA VAL A 37 -7.51 5.33 -0.78
C VAL A 37 -8.39 5.15 -2.01
N GLU A 38 -9.39 6.02 -2.21
CA GLU A 38 -10.23 6.00 -3.41
C GLU A 38 -9.41 6.32 -4.68
N GLU A 39 -8.49 7.28 -4.61
CA GLU A 39 -7.55 7.56 -5.70
C GLU A 39 -6.57 6.39 -5.95
N LEU A 40 -6.07 5.75 -4.89
CA LEU A 40 -5.25 4.55 -5.00
C LEU A 40 -6.01 3.46 -5.77
N LYS A 41 -7.30 3.25 -5.47
CA LYS A 41 -8.14 2.30 -6.21
C LYS A 41 -8.13 2.58 -7.70
N LEU A 42 -8.34 3.84 -8.10
CA LEU A 42 -8.32 4.23 -9.52
C LEU A 42 -6.96 3.93 -10.18
N HIS A 43 -5.85 4.17 -9.48
CA HIS A 43 -4.51 3.82 -9.96
C HIS A 43 -4.30 2.31 -10.09
N LEU A 44 -4.72 1.53 -9.10
CA LEU A 44 -4.65 0.07 -9.17
C LEU A 44 -5.47 -0.48 -10.33
N THR A 45 -6.69 0.02 -10.55
CA THR A 45 -7.53 -0.36 -11.70
C THR A 45 -6.85 -0.04 -13.01
N LYS A 46 -6.33 1.20 -13.15
CA LYS A 46 -5.66 1.67 -14.38
C LYS A 46 -4.45 0.82 -14.78
N HIS A 47 -3.72 0.30 -13.79
CA HIS A 47 -2.52 -0.49 -14.01
C HIS A 47 -2.75 -2.01 -13.90
N HIS A 48 -4.00 -2.44 -13.71
CA HIS A 48 -4.38 -3.83 -13.48
C HIS A 48 -3.59 -4.47 -12.32
N ASP A 49 -3.35 -3.69 -11.26
CA ASP A 49 -2.54 -4.09 -10.09
C ASP A 49 -3.39 -4.51 -8.87
N GLU A 50 -4.72 -4.43 -8.95
CA GLU A 50 -5.61 -4.63 -7.80
C GLU A 50 -5.41 -5.98 -7.08
N GLN A 51 -5.45 -7.08 -7.82
CA GLN A 51 -5.34 -8.42 -7.22
C GLN A 51 -3.95 -8.66 -6.61
N ILE A 52 -2.91 -8.17 -7.28
CA ILE A 52 -1.54 -8.38 -6.81
C ILE A 52 -1.19 -7.47 -5.63
N PHE A 53 -1.70 -6.25 -5.63
CA PHE A 53 -1.59 -5.34 -4.51
C PHE A 53 -2.36 -5.87 -3.29
N LYS A 54 -3.57 -6.43 -3.48
CA LYS A 54 -4.31 -7.10 -2.41
C LYS A 54 -3.49 -8.21 -1.76
N ALA A 55 -2.94 -9.11 -2.58
CA ALA A 55 -2.14 -10.24 -2.09
C ALA A 55 -0.87 -9.77 -1.36
N ALA A 56 -0.19 -8.74 -1.87
CA ALA A 56 0.96 -8.13 -1.21
C ALA A 56 0.60 -7.46 0.13
N LEU A 57 -0.55 -6.79 0.19
CA LEU A 57 -1.05 -6.20 1.42
C LEU A 57 -1.43 -7.27 2.45
N GLU A 58 -2.08 -8.35 2.03
CA GLU A 58 -2.38 -9.51 2.88
C GLU A 58 -1.11 -10.16 3.42
N GLU A 59 -0.09 -10.39 2.58
CA GLU A 59 1.20 -10.92 3.03
C GLU A 59 1.85 -10.00 4.06
N SER A 60 1.81 -8.69 3.82
CA SER A 60 2.40 -7.70 4.71
C SER A 60 1.65 -7.53 6.04
N LEU A 61 0.36 -7.86 6.08
CA LEU A 61 -0.46 -7.77 7.30
C LEU A 61 -0.48 -9.06 8.11
N THR A 62 -0.02 -10.18 7.53
CA THR A 62 -0.09 -11.52 8.15
C THR A 62 1.27 -12.11 8.48
N THR A 63 2.36 -11.43 8.11
CA THR A 63 3.74 -11.88 8.36
C THR A 63 4.39 -11.04 9.45
N ASP A 64 5.00 -11.67 10.46
CA ASP A 64 5.65 -11.00 11.60
C ASP A 64 6.95 -10.24 11.25
N ALA A 65 7.45 -10.38 10.02
CA ALA A 65 8.77 -9.90 9.60
C ALA A 65 8.76 -8.62 8.75
N VAL A 66 7.67 -7.85 8.80
CA VAL A 66 7.52 -6.65 7.96
C VAL A 66 8.24 -5.46 8.57
N ASP A 67 9.13 -4.88 7.79
CA ASP A 67 9.78 -3.61 8.10
C ASP A 67 8.86 -2.45 7.72
N TYR A 68 8.03 -2.03 8.68
CA TYR A 68 7.07 -0.95 8.48
C TYR A 68 7.73 0.42 8.31
N GLU A 69 8.96 0.62 8.82
CA GLU A 69 9.67 1.90 8.71
C GLU A 69 9.89 2.28 7.24
N ARG A 70 10.08 1.28 6.37
CA ARG A 70 10.22 1.44 4.92
C ARG A 70 9.04 2.16 4.26
N TYR A 71 7.84 2.04 4.81
CA TYR A 71 6.62 2.59 4.21
C TYR A 71 6.25 3.97 4.74
N SER A 72 7.00 4.49 5.72
CA SER A 72 6.80 5.84 6.27
C SER A 72 6.94 6.94 5.22
N GLY A 73 7.74 6.72 4.17
CA GLY A 73 7.57 7.34 2.86
C GLY A 73 7.81 8.84 2.74
N GLY A 74 8.08 9.58 3.82
CA GLY A 74 8.09 11.04 3.76
C GLY A 74 8.60 11.77 5.00
N THR A 75 8.10 13.00 5.14
CA THR A 75 8.53 14.02 6.12
C THR A 75 8.08 13.69 7.56
N TYR A 76 7.08 12.83 7.71
CA TYR A 76 6.55 12.42 9.01
C TYR A 76 7.09 11.02 9.38
N PRO A 77 7.74 10.89 10.56
CA PRO A 77 8.26 9.62 11.02
C PRO A 77 7.13 8.79 11.62
N PHE A 78 6.38 8.09 10.77
CA PHE A 78 5.35 7.15 11.24
C PHE A 78 5.98 6.05 12.10
N GLU A 79 5.36 5.77 13.23
CA GLU A 79 5.66 4.58 14.02
C GLU A 79 5.16 3.32 13.27
N PRO A 80 5.80 2.15 13.47
CA PRO A 80 5.40 0.91 12.81
C PRO A 80 3.91 0.58 12.94
N GLU A 81 3.33 0.81 14.13
CA GLU A 81 1.91 0.56 14.42
C GLU A 81 0.98 1.50 13.63
N GLU A 82 1.40 2.74 13.37
CA GLU A 82 0.64 3.69 12.56
C GLU A 82 0.59 3.24 11.10
N VAL A 83 1.74 2.82 10.56
CA VAL A 83 1.83 2.27 9.20
C VAL A 83 0.96 1.02 9.08
N GLN A 84 1.04 0.11 10.05
CA GLN A 84 0.20 -1.08 10.08
C GLN A 84 -1.30 -0.73 10.12
N ALA A 85 -1.70 0.25 10.93
CA ALA A 85 -3.07 0.72 11.01
C ALA A 85 -3.56 1.34 9.68
N ILE A 86 -2.70 2.12 9.00
CA ILE A 86 -2.98 2.67 7.66
C ILE A 86 -3.15 1.53 6.65
N MET A 87 -2.28 0.51 6.67
CA MET A 87 -2.37 -0.66 5.78
C MET A 87 -3.67 -1.45 6.00
N HIS A 88 -4.07 -1.66 7.26
CA HIS A 88 -5.37 -2.25 7.59
C HIS A 88 -6.53 -1.40 7.07
N TYR A 89 -6.46 -0.08 7.26
CA TYR A 89 -7.48 0.84 6.78
C TYR A 89 -7.62 0.81 5.25
N ILE A 90 -6.49 0.77 4.52
CA ILE A 90 -6.48 0.60 3.06
C ILE A 90 -7.20 -0.69 2.68
N TYR A 91 -6.83 -1.81 3.30
CA TYR A 91 -7.41 -3.11 3.01
C TYR A 91 -8.93 -3.12 3.21
N GLN A 92 -9.38 -2.67 4.38
CA GLN A 92 -10.81 -2.63 4.73
C GLN A 92 -11.60 -1.63 3.87
N THR A 93 -11.00 -0.53 3.46
CA THR A 93 -11.67 0.45 2.60
C THR A 93 -11.82 -0.05 1.16
N LEU A 94 -10.81 -0.74 0.62
CA LEU A 94 -10.85 -1.28 -0.74
C LEU A 94 -11.69 -2.56 -0.84
N TRP A 95 -11.68 -3.38 0.21
CA TRP A 95 -12.38 -4.68 0.28
C TRP A 95 -13.16 -4.82 1.60
N PRO A 96 -14.26 -4.07 1.79
CA PRO A 96 -14.98 -4.00 3.07
C PRO A 96 -15.66 -5.31 3.49
N GLU A 97 -15.90 -6.22 2.54
CA GLU A 97 -16.49 -7.53 2.80
C GLU A 97 -15.42 -8.65 2.90
N ALA A 98 -14.14 -8.32 2.74
CA ALA A 98 -13.06 -9.30 2.80
C ALA A 98 -12.48 -9.40 4.22
N GLU A 99 -12.31 -10.64 4.67
CA GLU A 99 -11.53 -10.95 5.86
C GLU A 99 -10.07 -11.17 5.48
N LEU A 100 -9.15 -10.73 6.35
CA LEU A 100 -7.74 -11.05 6.19
C LEU A 100 -7.56 -12.58 6.28
N PRO A 101 -6.85 -13.19 5.32
CA PRO A 101 -6.61 -14.62 5.36
C PRO A 101 -5.69 -14.98 6.53
N ALA A 102 -5.90 -16.15 7.15
CA ALA A 102 -4.98 -16.65 8.16
C ALA A 102 -3.57 -16.94 7.61
N VAL A 103 -3.48 -17.24 6.30
CA VAL A 103 -2.22 -17.41 5.56
C VAL A 103 -2.37 -16.73 4.21
N ALA A 104 -1.61 -15.67 3.99
CA ALA A 104 -1.61 -14.95 2.72
C ALA A 104 -0.90 -15.75 1.61
N PRO A 105 -1.32 -15.57 0.34
CA PRO A 105 -0.60 -16.15 -0.79
C PRO A 105 0.80 -15.51 -0.92
N PRO A 106 1.87 -16.31 -1.13
CA PRO A 106 3.23 -15.78 -1.15
C PRO A 106 3.48 -14.88 -2.37
N ILE A 107 4.17 -13.76 -2.13
CA ILE A 107 4.66 -12.85 -3.15
C ILE A 107 6.15 -13.09 -3.38
N LYS A 108 6.49 -13.27 -4.65
CA LYS A 108 7.87 -13.15 -5.10
C LYS A 108 8.15 -11.68 -5.38
N TRP A 109 8.84 -11.03 -4.46
CA TRP A 109 9.27 -9.65 -4.59
C TRP A 109 10.34 -9.51 -5.68
N LEU A 110 10.07 -8.64 -6.66
CA LEU A 110 10.97 -8.30 -7.74
C LEU A 110 11.65 -6.97 -7.45
N ASP A 111 12.95 -6.88 -7.77
CA ASP A 111 13.68 -5.62 -7.79
C ASP A 111 13.55 -4.95 -9.16
N LEU A 112 12.34 -4.43 -9.42
CA LEU A 112 12.05 -3.61 -10.60
C LEU A 112 11.67 -2.22 -10.14
N SER A 113 12.22 -1.20 -10.79
CA SER A 113 11.75 0.17 -10.58
C SER A 113 10.29 0.35 -11.01
N VAL A 114 9.64 1.38 -10.47
CA VAL A 114 8.27 1.77 -10.84
C VAL A 114 8.12 1.92 -12.36
N ASN A 115 9.09 2.56 -13.01
CA ASN A 115 9.09 2.75 -14.46
C ASN A 115 9.23 1.42 -15.22
N GLN A 116 10.11 0.52 -14.77
CA GLN A 116 10.28 -0.79 -15.40
C GLN A 116 9.03 -1.66 -15.24
N TRP A 117 8.40 -1.64 -14.06
CA TRP A 117 7.15 -2.35 -13.82
C TRP A 117 6.06 -1.90 -14.79
N PHE A 118 5.78 -0.60 -14.87
CA PHE A 118 4.75 -0.10 -15.77
C PHE A 118 5.11 -0.27 -17.26
N ALA A 119 6.39 -0.25 -17.63
CA ALA A 119 6.82 -0.56 -18.99
C ALA A 119 6.57 -2.03 -19.35
N SER A 120 6.83 -2.97 -18.44
CA SER A 120 6.63 -4.41 -18.66
C SER A 120 5.16 -4.81 -18.93
N LYS A 121 4.22 -3.94 -18.57
CA LYS A 121 2.77 -4.15 -18.74
C LYS A 121 2.19 -3.56 -20.01
N LYS A 122 2.98 -2.77 -20.75
CA LYS A 122 2.58 -2.18 -22.04
C LYS A 122 2.95 -3.05 -23.24
N ALA A 123 3.68 -4.14 -23.01
CA ALA A 123 4.09 -5.13 -24.02
C ALA A 123 3.06 -6.27 -24.07
#